data_AF-A0A954ISL8-F1
#
_entry.id   AF-A0A954ISL8-F1
#
_cell.length_a   1.000
_cell.length_b   1.000
_cell.length_c   1.000
_cell.angle_alpha   90.00
_cell.angle_beta   90.00
_cell.angle_gamma   90.00
#
_symmetry.space_group_name_H-M   'P 1'
#
loop_
_entity.id
_entity.type
_entity.pdbx_description
1 polymer ?
#
loop_
_entity_poly.entity_id
_entity_poly.type
_entity_poly.pdbx_seq_one_letter_code
_entity_poly.pdbx_strand_id
1 'polypeptide(L)'
;MFGLLKPLEETASYRSVYARLCQQQRLRSGILSLRYHSYESTLVYLLAKDAGAFGDFALPEKVCCKLRFDQALENAPDADVAEFCTFFSLLLASIKLDDDIADNRSVRAKWMNSLIRKKINAAYEYFHRIDSQFGKKVESFLDKHKRLESPREKVALTDYIAPTAESFAYLFGLSARVCRISQYRDSLESVGRKIGAAVISLDCAADFQ
;
A
#
# COMPACT_ATOMS: atom_id res chain seq x y z
N MET A 1 -0.56 2.40 -11.96
CA MET A 1 -0.95 2.20 -10.54
C MET A 1 -0.94 3.42 -9.59
N PHE A 2 0.20 3.97 -9.11
CA PHE A 2 0.19 5.00 -8.03
C PHE A 2 -0.21 6.41 -8.51
N GLY A 3 -1.50 6.64 -8.69
CA GLY A 3 -2.03 7.93 -9.13
C GLY A 3 -3.54 8.04 -9.07
N LEU A 4 -4.24 6.91 -9.05
CA LEU A 4 -5.70 6.88 -9.03
C LEU A 4 -6.29 7.65 -7.85
N LEU A 5 -5.73 7.44 -6.67
CA LEU A 5 -6.21 8.08 -5.45
C LEU A 5 -5.56 9.43 -5.21
N LYS A 6 -4.91 10.03 -6.22
CA LYS A 6 -4.46 11.41 -6.10
C LYS A 6 -5.70 12.30 -5.99
N PRO A 7 -5.92 13.00 -4.86
CA PRO A 7 -7.11 13.81 -4.69
C PRO A 7 -7.16 14.97 -5.70
N LEU A 8 -8.34 15.20 -6.28
CA LEU A 8 -8.59 16.28 -7.25
C LEU A 8 -8.42 17.68 -6.62
N GLU A 9 -8.73 17.81 -5.34
CA GLU A 9 -8.40 18.97 -4.50
C GLU A 9 -7.56 18.49 -3.32
N GLU A 10 -6.29 18.90 -3.25
CA GLU A 10 -5.40 18.52 -2.16
C GLU A 10 -5.78 19.26 -0.87
N THR A 11 -6.73 18.70 -0.11
CA THR A 11 -7.13 19.26 1.19
C THR A 11 -5.95 19.26 2.17
N ALA A 12 -5.93 20.24 3.07
CA ALA A 12 -4.88 20.33 4.10
C ALA A 12 -4.77 19.05 4.94
N SER A 13 -5.91 18.42 5.26
CA SER A 13 -5.98 17.15 5.99
C SER A 13 -5.25 16.02 5.27
N TYR A 14 -5.50 15.85 3.96
CA TYR A 14 -4.81 14.84 3.15
C TYR A 14 -3.30 15.06 3.12
N ARG A 15 -2.86 16.31 2.87
CA ARG A 15 -1.44 16.65 2.83
C ARG A 15 -0.73 16.41 4.16
N SER A 16 -1.38 16.70 5.29
CA SER A 16 -0.83 16.40 6.62
C SER A 16 -0.66 14.89 6.85
N VAL A 17 -1.63 14.08 6.43
CA VAL A 17 -1.52 12.60 6.52
C VAL A 17 -0.41 12.07 5.62
N TYR A 18 -0.37 12.51 4.37
CA TYR A 18 0.68 12.14 3.42
C TYR A 18 2.08 12.52 3.95
N ALA A 19 2.21 13.73 4.50
CA ALA A 19 3.46 14.19 5.11
C ALA A 19 3.84 13.33 6.32
N ARG A 20 2.89 12.98 7.20
CA ARG A 20 3.11 12.09 8.35
C ARG A 20 3.63 10.73 7.91
N LEU A 21 3.01 10.11 6.92
CA LEU A 21 3.46 8.83 6.39
C LEU A 21 4.83 8.91 5.71
N CYS A 22 5.11 10.00 4.98
CA CYS A 22 6.45 10.23 4.44
C CYS A 22 7.51 10.33 5.54
N GLN A 23 7.21 10.98 6.68
CA GLN A 23 8.14 11.04 7.81
C GLN A 23 8.38 9.64 8.41
N GLN A 24 7.31 8.88 8.63
CA GLN A 24 7.35 7.53 9.21
C GLN A 24 8.07 6.53 8.28
N GLN A 25 7.78 6.57 6.98
CA GLN A 25 8.46 5.75 5.98
C GLN A 25 9.94 6.08 5.88
N ARG A 26 10.32 7.35 5.97
CA ARG A 26 11.74 7.71 6.02
C ARG A 26 12.43 7.19 7.28
N LEU A 27 11.80 7.36 8.43
CA LEU A 27 12.33 6.93 9.72
C LEU A 27 12.59 5.42 9.72
N ARG A 28 11.62 4.61 9.29
CA ARG A 28 11.69 3.13 9.33
C ARG A 28 12.49 2.54 8.17
N SER A 29 12.29 3.10 6.98
CA SER A 29 12.71 2.49 5.71
C SER A 29 13.74 3.31 4.92
N GLY A 30 14.09 4.49 5.41
CA GLY A 30 15.10 5.36 4.81
C GLY A 30 14.56 6.18 3.64
N ILE A 31 15.34 7.18 3.22
CA ILE A 31 14.91 8.17 2.21
C ILE A 31 14.62 7.56 0.84
N LEU A 32 15.33 6.49 0.45
CA LEU A 32 15.13 5.82 -0.85
C LEU A 32 13.74 5.20 -0.96
N SER A 33 13.16 4.76 0.15
CA SER A 33 11.83 4.17 0.16
C SER A 33 10.72 5.16 -0.19
N LEU A 34 10.93 6.47 0.00
CA LEU A 34 9.92 7.51 -0.24
C LEU A 34 9.46 7.60 -1.69
N ARG A 35 10.27 7.12 -2.64
CA ARG A 35 9.88 7.03 -4.06
C ARG A 35 8.72 6.06 -4.29
N TYR A 36 8.47 5.19 -3.32
CA TYR A 36 7.43 4.17 -3.36
C TYR A 36 6.35 4.41 -2.31
N HIS A 37 6.19 5.65 -1.87
CA HIS A 37 5.06 5.98 -1.01
C HIS A 37 3.76 5.84 -1.80
N SER A 38 2.81 5.09 -1.24
CA SER A 38 1.58 4.68 -1.92
C SER A 38 0.38 5.49 -1.44
N TYR A 39 -0.46 5.93 -2.37
CA TYR A 39 -1.73 6.60 -2.06
C TYR A 39 -2.73 5.64 -1.41
N GLU A 40 -2.67 4.35 -1.74
CA GLU A 40 -3.46 3.29 -1.13
C GLU A 40 -3.12 3.15 0.36
N SER A 41 -1.83 3.25 0.73
CA SER A 41 -1.42 3.30 2.14
C SER A 41 -1.88 4.58 2.84
N THR A 42 -1.90 5.71 2.13
CA THR A 42 -2.45 6.98 2.64
C THR A 42 -3.94 6.86 2.94
N LEU A 43 -4.69 6.19 2.05
CA LEU A 43 -6.11 5.92 2.24
C LEU A 43 -6.36 5.02 3.47
N VAL A 44 -5.59 3.94 3.65
CA VAL A 44 -5.71 3.10 4.85
C VAL A 44 -5.49 3.92 6.13
N TYR A 45 -4.49 4.79 6.13
CA TYR A 45 -4.22 5.65 7.29
C TYR A 45 -5.37 6.63 7.57
N LEU A 46 -5.96 7.24 6.53
CA LEU A 46 -7.13 8.10 6.65
C LEU A 46 -8.33 7.34 7.23
N LEU A 47 -8.61 6.14 6.71
CA LEU A 47 -9.70 5.30 7.20
C LEU A 47 -9.49 4.90 8.67
N ALA A 48 -8.25 4.58 9.06
CA ALA A 48 -7.93 4.27 10.44
C ALA A 48 -8.13 5.50 11.36
N LYS A 49 -7.74 6.69 10.90
CA LYS A 49 -7.99 7.95 11.60
C LYS A 49 -9.50 8.18 11.79
N ASP A 50 -10.27 8.10 10.71
CA ASP A 50 -11.72 8.34 10.72
C ASP A 50 -12.47 7.31 11.58
N ALA A 51 -11.93 6.08 11.66
CA ALA A 51 -12.43 5.02 12.55
C ALA A 51 -12.03 5.22 14.03
N GLY A 52 -11.26 6.26 14.35
CA GLY A 52 -10.85 6.60 15.71
C GLY A 52 -9.66 5.80 16.25
N ALA A 53 -8.82 5.22 15.38
CA ALA A 53 -7.63 4.49 15.81
C ALA A 53 -6.62 5.38 16.58
N PHE A 54 -6.60 6.68 16.28
CA PHE A 54 -5.82 7.71 16.96
C PHE A 54 -6.48 9.09 16.77
N GLY A 55 -6.16 10.06 17.62
CA GLY A 55 -6.75 11.41 17.57
C GLY A 55 -6.02 12.40 16.65
N ASP A 56 -6.63 13.58 16.43
CA ASP A 56 -6.11 14.62 15.52
C ASP A 56 -4.73 15.20 15.91
N PHE A 57 -4.38 15.13 17.20
CA PHE A 57 -3.07 15.56 17.72
C PHE A 57 -1.90 14.76 17.15
N ALA A 58 -2.17 13.62 16.52
CA ALA A 58 -1.16 12.80 15.87
C ALA A 58 -0.77 13.33 14.47
N LEU A 59 -1.37 14.39 13.93
CA LEU A 59 -1.03 14.91 12.60
C LEU A 59 -0.18 16.19 12.66
N PRO A 60 0.82 16.35 11.77
CA PRO A 60 1.57 17.58 11.69
C PRO A 60 0.72 18.71 11.11
N GLU A 61 0.85 19.91 11.67
CA GLU A 61 0.34 21.14 11.05
C GLU A 61 1.00 21.42 9.67
N LYS A 62 2.17 20.82 9.42
CA LYS A 62 2.97 21.03 8.21
C LYS A 62 2.57 20.05 7.10
N VAL A 63 2.30 20.61 5.92
CA VAL A 63 1.83 19.91 4.71
C VAL A 63 2.96 19.44 3.78
N CYS A 64 4.19 19.88 3.98
CA CYS A 64 5.34 19.52 3.15
C CYS A 64 6.41 18.80 3.97
N CYS A 65 6.72 17.56 3.59
CA CYS A 65 7.73 16.72 4.22
C CYS A 65 9.16 17.18 3.85
N LYS A 66 9.61 18.34 4.33
CA LYS A 66 11.01 18.81 4.20
C LYS A 66 12.01 17.98 5.02
N LEU A 67 11.88 16.65 5.00
CA LEU A 67 12.88 15.73 5.53
C LEU A 67 13.19 16.00 7.03
N ARG A 68 12.24 16.51 7.80
CA ARG A 68 12.33 16.59 9.25
C ARG A 68 11.54 15.44 9.85
N PHE A 69 12.26 14.54 10.50
CA PHE A 69 11.70 13.44 11.28
C PHE A 69 12.45 13.46 12.61
N ASP A 70 11.73 13.22 13.70
CA ASP A 70 12.30 13.11 15.04
C ASP A 70 12.05 11.68 15.55
N GLN A 71 12.75 11.30 16.62
CA GLN A 71 12.51 10.02 17.30
C GLN A 71 11.16 10.00 18.04
N ALA A 72 10.54 11.16 18.29
CA ALA A 72 9.22 11.19 18.92
C ALA A 72 8.15 10.56 18.02
N LEU A 73 8.38 10.50 16.70
CA LEU A 73 7.54 9.74 15.76
C LEU A 73 7.47 8.24 16.05
N GLU A 74 8.52 7.63 16.62
CA GLU A 74 8.51 6.18 16.92
C GLU A 74 7.47 5.84 17.98
N ASN A 75 7.24 6.78 18.91
CA ASN A 75 6.32 6.64 20.04
C ASN A 75 5.04 7.45 19.86
N ALA A 76 4.77 7.92 18.63
CA ALA A 76 3.58 8.70 18.34
C ALA A 76 2.31 7.81 18.47
N PRO A 77 1.16 8.39 18.81
CA PRO A 77 -0.10 7.65 18.95
C PRO A 77 -0.51 6.85 17.71
N ASP A 78 -0.07 7.28 16.54
CA ASP A 78 -0.32 6.66 15.24
C ASP A 78 0.76 5.64 14.81
N ALA A 79 1.79 5.37 15.63
CA ALA A 79 2.98 4.63 15.22
C ALA A 79 2.68 3.24 14.62
N ASP A 80 1.76 2.48 15.21
CA ASP A 80 1.35 1.15 14.71
C ASP A 80 0.68 1.24 13.34
N VAL A 81 -0.19 2.23 13.14
CA VAL A 81 -0.90 2.47 11.87
C VAL A 81 0.07 2.96 10.80
N ALA A 82 0.97 3.88 11.16
CA ALA A 82 1.99 4.40 10.26
C ALA A 82 2.99 3.33 9.84
N GLU A 83 3.36 2.42 10.75
CA GLU A 83 4.19 1.27 10.44
C GLU A 83 3.51 0.33 9.44
N PHE A 84 2.23 0.00 9.68
CA PHE A 84 1.43 -0.78 8.74
C PHE A 84 1.44 -0.16 7.34
N CYS A 85 1.14 1.14 7.24
CA CYS A 85 1.07 1.85 5.96
C CYS A 85 2.43 1.97 5.28
N THR A 86 3.51 2.13 6.05
CA THR A 86 4.89 2.12 5.55
C THR A 86 5.25 0.78 4.90
N PHE A 87 4.96 -0.33 5.59
CA PHE A 87 5.24 -1.65 5.04
C PHE A 87 4.29 -2.04 3.91
N PHE A 88 3.04 -1.56 3.95
CA PHE A 88 2.12 -1.71 2.83
C PHE A 88 2.64 -1.00 1.57
N SER A 89 3.15 0.23 1.69
CA SER A 89 3.81 0.94 0.58
C SER A 89 4.98 0.14 0.00
N LEU A 90 5.84 -0.43 0.86
CA LEU A 90 6.97 -1.24 0.41
C LEU A 90 6.57 -2.57 -0.23
N LEU A 91 5.47 -3.19 0.23
CA LEU A 91 4.93 -4.38 -0.39
C LEU A 91 4.46 -4.09 -1.81
N LEU A 92 3.68 -3.02 -2.00
CA LEU A 92 3.25 -2.58 -3.33
C LEU A 92 4.44 -2.20 -4.22
N ALA A 93 5.49 -1.61 -3.64
CA ALA A 93 6.74 -1.33 -4.33
C ALA A 93 7.41 -2.61 -4.86
N SER A 94 7.46 -3.66 -4.03
CA SER A 94 8.03 -4.96 -4.40
C SER A 94 7.30 -5.54 -5.60
N ILE A 95 5.97 -5.62 -5.52
CA ILE A 95 5.13 -6.19 -6.58
C ILE A 95 5.39 -5.44 -7.90
N LYS A 96 5.32 -4.11 -7.88
CA LYS A 96 5.57 -3.30 -9.07
C LYS A 96 6.98 -3.48 -9.65
N LEU A 97 8.01 -3.56 -8.79
CA LEU A 97 9.37 -3.78 -9.25
C LEU A 97 9.53 -5.18 -9.86
N ASP A 98 8.89 -6.18 -9.29
CA ASP A 98 8.92 -7.55 -9.80
C ASP A 98 8.20 -7.65 -11.15
N ASP A 99 7.08 -6.95 -11.34
CA ASP A 99 6.38 -6.83 -12.62
C ASP A 99 7.26 -6.13 -13.67
N ASP A 100 7.84 -4.96 -13.36
CA ASP A 100 8.78 -4.24 -14.26
C ASP A 100 9.99 -5.11 -14.66
N ILE A 101 10.44 -6.01 -13.77
CA ILE A 101 11.52 -6.97 -14.04
C ILE A 101 11.05 -8.09 -14.96
N ALA A 102 9.84 -8.62 -14.75
CA ALA A 102 9.26 -9.70 -15.54
C ALA A 102 8.97 -9.24 -16.98
N ASP A 103 8.31 -8.10 -17.14
CA ASP A 103 7.80 -7.63 -18.42
C ASP A 103 8.90 -7.04 -19.30
N ASN A 104 9.73 -6.17 -18.73
CA ASN A 104 10.67 -5.35 -19.49
C ASN A 104 12.14 -5.73 -19.26
N ARG A 105 12.42 -6.76 -18.45
CA ARG A 105 13.78 -7.13 -18.01
C ARG A 105 14.57 -5.93 -17.46
N SER A 106 13.87 -4.97 -16.85
CA SER A 106 14.41 -3.65 -16.52
C SER A 106 15.59 -3.74 -15.56
N VAL A 107 16.80 -3.39 -16.05
CA VAL A 107 18.03 -3.36 -15.24
C VAL A 107 17.90 -2.36 -14.09
N ARG A 108 17.24 -1.22 -14.35
CA ARG A 108 16.95 -0.21 -13.33
C ARG A 108 16.05 -0.77 -12.23
N ALA A 109 15.00 -1.52 -12.59
CA ALA A 109 14.12 -2.16 -11.61
C ALA A 109 14.87 -3.20 -10.78
N LYS A 110 15.73 -4.03 -11.40
CA LYS A 110 16.59 -4.99 -10.68
C LYS A 110 17.52 -4.31 -9.69
N TRP A 111 18.17 -3.22 -10.10
CA TRP A 111 19.07 -2.46 -9.23
C TRP A 111 18.29 -1.83 -8.06
N MET A 112 17.15 -1.19 -8.33
CA MET A 112 16.30 -0.62 -7.29
C MET A 112 15.79 -1.69 -6.33
N ASN A 113 15.31 -2.82 -6.84
CA ASN A 113 14.86 -3.95 -6.02
C ASN A 113 15.99 -4.42 -5.10
N SER A 114 17.21 -4.57 -5.62
CA SER A 114 18.39 -4.91 -4.81
C SER A 114 18.65 -3.90 -3.68
N LEU A 115 18.55 -2.59 -3.97
CA LEU A 115 18.78 -1.54 -2.97
C LEU A 115 17.76 -1.55 -1.82
N ILE A 116 16.49 -1.84 -2.12
CA ILE A 116 15.43 -1.84 -1.09
C ILE A 116 15.06 -3.25 -0.61
N ARG A 117 15.75 -4.30 -1.07
CA ARG A 117 15.43 -5.70 -0.77
C ARG A 117 15.33 -6.00 0.72
N LYS A 118 16.26 -5.47 1.53
CA LYS A 118 16.21 -5.63 2.99
C LYS A 118 14.93 -5.02 3.60
N LYS A 119 14.44 -3.91 3.04
CA LYS A 119 13.22 -3.22 3.48
C LYS A 119 11.96 -3.97 3.02
N ILE A 120 11.99 -4.52 1.81
CA ILE A 120 10.95 -5.42 1.30
C ILE A 120 10.84 -6.66 2.20
N ASN A 121 11.95 -7.33 2.51
CA ASN A 121 11.95 -8.49 3.40
C ASN A 121 11.37 -8.14 4.78
N ALA A 122 11.74 -6.99 5.34
CA ALA A 122 11.18 -6.52 6.61
C ALA A 122 9.65 -6.30 6.53
N ALA A 123 9.13 -5.82 5.39
CA ALA A 123 7.70 -5.69 5.17
C ALA A 123 7.00 -7.06 5.16
N TYR A 124 7.54 -8.05 4.44
CA TYR A 124 7.01 -9.42 4.44
C TYR A 124 7.04 -10.06 5.84
N GLU A 125 8.15 -9.89 6.57
CA GLU A 125 8.25 -10.37 7.96
C GLU A 125 7.23 -9.69 8.87
N TYR A 126 7.02 -8.38 8.72
CA TYR A 126 6.00 -7.64 9.46
C TYR A 126 4.60 -8.22 9.22
N PHE A 127 4.21 -8.39 7.96
CA PHE A 127 2.90 -8.96 7.66
C PHE A 127 2.77 -10.43 8.07
N HIS A 128 3.86 -11.21 8.01
CA HIS A 128 3.89 -12.59 8.51
C HIS A 128 3.63 -12.67 10.02
N ARG A 129 4.09 -11.68 10.80
CA ARG A 129 3.77 -11.59 12.24
C ARG A 129 2.29 -11.28 12.49
N ILE A 130 1.63 -10.57 11.59
CA ILE A 130 0.19 -10.27 11.69
C ILE A 130 -0.63 -11.51 11.29
N ASP A 131 -0.29 -12.12 10.16
CA ASP A 131 -0.90 -13.34 9.64
C ASP A 131 0.18 -14.30 9.14
N SER A 132 0.34 -15.45 9.81
CA SER A 132 1.35 -16.44 9.45
C SER A 132 1.14 -17.05 8.06
N GLN A 133 -0.07 -16.93 7.50
CA GLN A 133 -0.39 -17.35 6.13
C GLN A 133 -0.19 -16.25 5.08
N PHE A 134 0.27 -15.06 5.49
CA PHE A 134 0.39 -13.89 4.62
C PHE A 134 1.09 -14.19 3.29
N GLY A 135 2.30 -14.76 3.35
CA GLY A 135 3.09 -15.06 2.15
C GLY A 135 2.34 -15.96 1.16
N LYS A 136 1.73 -17.04 1.65
CA LYS A 136 0.96 -17.97 0.82
C LYS A 136 -0.26 -17.31 0.18
N LYS A 137 -0.96 -16.43 0.91
CA LYS A 137 -2.13 -15.72 0.40
C LYS A 137 -1.74 -14.72 -0.69
N VAL A 138 -0.71 -13.92 -0.45
CA VAL A 138 -0.20 -12.94 -1.43
C VAL A 138 0.29 -13.64 -2.69
N GLU A 139 1.10 -14.69 -2.55
CA GLU A 139 1.55 -15.51 -3.69
C GLU A 139 0.37 -16.07 -4.48
N SER A 140 -0.66 -16.60 -3.79
CA SER A 140 -1.86 -17.08 -4.46
C SER A 140 -2.60 -15.99 -5.23
N PHE A 141 -2.70 -14.76 -4.73
CA PHE A 141 -3.32 -13.66 -5.46
C PHE A 141 -2.51 -13.27 -6.71
N LEU A 142 -1.19 -13.17 -6.57
CA LEU A 142 -0.28 -12.85 -7.69
C LEU A 142 -0.32 -13.94 -8.78
N ASP A 143 -0.26 -15.21 -8.39
CA ASP A 143 -0.34 -16.34 -9.31
C ASP A 143 -1.67 -16.38 -10.05
N LYS A 144 -2.79 -16.10 -9.36
CA LYS A 144 -4.10 -16.01 -9.99
C LYS A 144 -4.12 -14.90 -11.04
N HIS A 145 -3.61 -13.71 -10.71
CA HIS A 145 -3.57 -12.59 -11.65
C HIS A 145 -2.71 -12.91 -12.89
N LYS A 146 -1.49 -13.40 -12.67
CA LYS A 146 -0.56 -13.78 -13.75
C LYS A 146 -1.09 -14.85 -14.70
N ARG A 147 -1.91 -15.78 -14.20
CA ARG A 147 -2.58 -16.78 -15.06
C ARG A 147 -3.57 -16.12 -16.03
N LEU A 148 -4.23 -15.05 -15.60
CA LEU A 148 -5.21 -14.32 -16.40
C LEU A 148 -4.55 -13.37 -17.42
N GLU A 149 -3.28 -13.02 -17.23
CA GLU A 149 -2.46 -12.26 -18.20
C GLU A 149 -1.98 -13.12 -19.39
N SER A 150 -2.29 -14.42 -19.41
CA SER A 150 -1.88 -15.32 -20.48
C SER A 150 -2.48 -14.89 -21.83
N PRO A 151 -1.67 -14.72 -22.89
CA PRO A 151 -2.10 -14.15 -24.18
C PRO A 151 -3.03 -15.06 -25.01
N ARG A 152 -3.45 -16.22 -24.47
CA ARG A 152 -4.19 -17.25 -25.23
C ARG A 152 -5.71 -17.20 -25.05
N GLU A 153 -6.21 -16.54 -24.02
CA GLU A 153 -7.64 -16.57 -23.67
C GLU A 153 -8.20 -15.16 -23.45
N LYS A 154 -9.42 -14.92 -23.95
CA LYS A 154 -10.16 -13.71 -23.61
C LYS A 154 -10.77 -13.89 -22.24
N VAL A 155 -10.35 -13.07 -21.28
CA VAL A 155 -10.85 -13.07 -19.91
C VAL A 155 -11.86 -11.93 -19.75
N ALA A 156 -12.98 -12.18 -19.06
CA ALA A 156 -13.90 -11.10 -18.71
C ALA A 156 -13.23 -10.14 -17.73
N LEU A 157 -13.42 -8.83 -17.89
CA LEU A 157 -12.79 -7.82 -17.02
C LEU A 157 -13.08 -8.09 -15.54
N THR A 158 -14.28 -8.55 -15.20
CA THR A 158 -14.67 -8.90 -13.83
C THR A 158 -13.80 -10.00 -13.22
N ASP A 159 -13.39 -10.98 -14.02
CA ASP A 159 -12.52 -12.07 -13.57
C ASP A 159 -11.07 -11.60 -13.49
N TYR A 160 -10.64 -10.77 -14.44
CA TYR A 160 -9.31 -10.20 -14.49
C TYR A 160 -8.97 -9.32 -13.27
N ILE A 161 -9.93 -8.50 -12.82
CA ILE A 161 -9.73 -7.59 -11.68
C ILE A 161 -9.87 -8.29 -10.31
N ALA A 162 -10.51 -9.47 -10.25
CA ALA A 162 -10.87 -10.12 -9.00
C ALA A 162 -9.67 -10.44 -8.09
N PRO A 163 -8.53 -10.99 -8.57
CA PRO A 163 -7.40 -11.29 -7.70
C PRO A 163 -6.82 -10.06 -7.00
N THR A 164 -6.73 -8.93 -7.70
CA THR A 164 -6.25 -7.66 -7.12
C THR A 164 -7.28 -7.06 -6.17
N ALA A 165 -8.57 -7.14 -6.50
CA ALA A 165 -9.63 -6.76 -5.57
C ALA A 165 -9.57 -7.58 -4.26
N GLU A 166 -9.38 -8.89 -4.35
CA GLU A 166 -9.23 -9.78 -3.20
C GLU A 166 -7.97 -9.48 -2.37
N SER A 167 -6.83 -9.20 -3.03
CA SER A 167 -5.58 -8.89 -2.33
C SER A 167 -5.68 -7.57 -1.55
N PHE A 168 -6.31 -6.56 -2.14
CA PHE A 168 -6.59 -5.30 -1.45
C PHE A 168 -7.60 -5.45 -0.32
N ALA A 169 -8.68 -6.21 -0.53
CA ALA A 169 -9.63 -6.53 0.54
C ALA A 169 -8.90 -7.16 1.73
N TYR A 170 -8.04 -8.15 1.46
CA TYR A 170 -7.25 -8.82 2.49
C TYR A 170 -6.33 -7.86 3.25
N LEU A 171 -5.55 -7.03 2.56
CA LEU A 171 -4.64 -6.06 3.18
C LEU A 171 -5.40 -5.02 4.00
N PHE A 172 -6.50 -4.48 3.49
CA PHE A 172 -7.33 -3.53 4.23
C PHE A 172 -7.97 -4.20 5.46
N GLY A 173 -8.40 -5.47 5.36
CA GLY A 173 -8.88 -6.25 6.49
C GLY A 173 -7.81 -6.46 7.57
N LEU A 174 -6.55 -6.73 7.19
CA LEU A 174 -5.44 -6.83 8.14
C LEU A 174 -5.21 -5.52 8.90
N SER A 175 -5.40 -4.37 8.25
CA SER A 175 -5.26 -3.07 8.90
C SER A 175 -6.22 -2.92 10.09
N ALA A 176 -7.42 -3.50 10.03
CA ALA A 176 -8.41 -3.42 11.11
C ALA A 176 -7.91 -4.03 12.42
N ARG A 177 -7.12 -5.10 12.33
CA ARG A 177 -6.51 -5.77 13.49
C ARG A 177 -5.40 -4.92 14.09
N VAL A 178 -4.50 -4.40 13.25
CA VAL A 178 -3.36 -3.61 13.71
C VAL A 178 -3.80 -2.29 14.31
N CYS A 179 -4.77 -1.63 13.67
CA CYS A 179 -5.26 -0.33 14.11
C CYS A 179 -6.27 -0.42 15.28
N ARG A 180 -6.51 -1.62 15.83
CA ARG A 180 -7.46 -1.87 16.94
C ARG A 180 -8.89 -1.38 16.64
N ILE A 181 -9.28 -1.45 15.37
CA ILE A 181 -10.59 -1.04 14.84
C ILE A 181 -11.31 -2.24 14.23
N SER A 182 -11.22 -3.40 14.88
CA SER A 182 -11.68 -4.69 14.34
C SER A 182 -13.18 -4.72 14.02
N GLN A 183 -13.98 -3.87 14.65
CA GLN A 183 -15.40 -3.68 14.34
C GLN A 183 -15.66 -3.14 12.92
N TYR A 184 -14.68 -2.50 12.28
CA TYR A 184 -14.78 -1.97 10.92
C TYR A 184 -14.15 -2.88 9.87
N ARG A 185 -13.75 -4.11 10.24
CA ARG A 185 -13.05 -5.02 9.35
C ARG A 185 -13.79 -5.26 8.04
N ASP A 186 -15.08 -5.60 8.09
CA ASP A 186 -15.86 -5.90 6.88
C ASP A 186 -15.99 -4.67 5.96
N SER A 187 -16.14 -3.48 6.55
CA SER A 187 -16.16 -2.22 5.82
C SER A 187 -14.82 -1.95 5.13
N LEU A 188 -13.70 -2.18 5.83
CA LEU A 188 -12.35 -2.03 5.28
C LEU A 188 -12.08 -3.04 4.17
N GLU A 189 -12.46 -4.31 4.34
CA GLU A 189 -12.35 -5.34 3.30
C GLU A 189 -13.18 -4.95 2.05
N SER A 190 -14.39 -4.42 2.26
CA SER A 190 -15.26 -3.94 1.17
C SER A 190 -14.67 -2.74 0.42
N VAL A 191 -14.12 -1.76 1.15
CA VAL A 191 -13.42 -0.62 0.55
C VAL A 191 -12.18 -1.08 -0.21
N GLY A 192 -11.34 -1.90 0.41
CA GLY A 192 -10.16 -2.47 -0.24
C GLY A 192 -10.51 -3.19 -1.54
N ARG A 193 -11.56 -4.01 -1.53
CA ARG A 193 -12.06 -4.71 -2.73
C ARG A 193 -12.38 -3.74 -3.86
N LYS A 194 -13.13 -2.68 -3.57
CA LYS A 194 -13.53 -1.68 -4.57
C LYS A 194 -12.33 -0.91 -5.11
N ILE A 195 -11.38 -0.54 -4.25
CA ILE A 195 -10.16 0.16 -4.64
C ILE A 195 -9.30 -0.73 -5.54
N GLY A 196 -9.02 -1.98 -5.13
CA GLY A 196 -8.23 -2.91 -5.95
C GLY A 196 -8.87 -3.19 -7.31
N ALA A 197 -10.19 -3.35 -7.37
CA ALA A 197 -10.93 -3.48 -8.62
C ALA A 197 -10.80 -2.23 -9.52
N ALA A 198 -10.96 -1.04 -8.94
CA ALA A 198 -10.85 0.22 -9.68
C ALA A 198 -9.45 0.47 -10.23
N VAL A 199 -8.41 0.13 -9.46
CA VAL A 199 -7.01 0.27 -9.85
C VAL A 199 -6.72 -0.51 -11.13
N ILE A 200 -7.03 -1.80 -11.18
CA ILE A 200 -6.76 -2.63 -12.37
C ILE A 200 -7.67 -2.24 -13.53
N SER A 201 -8.95 -1.94 -13.28
CA SER A 201 -9.88 -1.55 -14.35
C SER A 201 -9.36 -0.32 -15.12
N LEU A 202 -8.75 0.63 -14.41
CA LEU A 202 -8.20 1.84 -15.01
C LEU A 202 -6.85 1.63 -15.67
N ASP A 203 -6.02 0.74 -15.15
CA ASP A 203 -4.79 0.30 -15.81
C ASP A 203 -5.13 -0.31 -17.18
N CYS A 204 -6.10 -1.24 -17.22
CA CYS A 204 -6.61 -1.80 -18.47
C CYS A 204 -7.20 -0.73 -19.42
N ALA A 205 -7.91 0.26 -18.88
CA ALA A 205 -8.49 1.33 -19.70
C ALA A 205 -7.42 2.25 -20.30
N ALA A 206 -6.31 2.48 -19.59
CA ALA A 206 -5.17 3.25 -20.08
C ALA A 206 -4.41 2.49 -21.17
N ASP A 207 -4.23 1.18 -21.03
CA ASP A 207 -3.55 0.32 -22.01
C ASP A 207 -4.40 0.03 -23.26
N PHE A 208 -5.71 0.28 -23.21
CA PHE A 208 -6.62 0.12 -24.34
C PHE A 208 -6.52 1.27 -25.37
N GLN A 209 -5.87 2.39 -25.03
CA GLN A 209 -5.69 3.56 -25.91
C GLN A 209 -4.48 3.39 -26.84
#